data_AF-A0A368JSF4-F1
#
_entry.id   AF-A0A368JSF4-F1
#
_cell.length_a   1.000
_cell.length_b   1.000
_cell.length_c   1.000
_cell.angle_alpha   90.00
_cell.angle_beta   90.00
_cell.angle_gamma   90.00
#
_symmetry.space_group_name_H-M   'P 1'
#
loop_
_entity.id
_entity.type
_entity.pdbx_description
1 polymer ?
#
loop_
_entity_poly.entity_id
_entity_poly.type
_entity_poly.pdbx_seq_one_letter_code
_entity_poly.pdbx_strand_id
1 'polypeptide(L)'
;MPSKALRFRKSTHWYKSLTYGFRNAGQDRAAGAVAIRRKSPVQILPAFNKRTSAKACPVHPTLFIDDHQMRRIVLYTLGGGLAIAFLFFLFKTYFPFQNESPPVTLINHDFEESVVGIFDRKNQLKKGPVNSFHTLSVTLDRTVQEAALQKLASELPADLPILITVQMAGSPDQENGLDDILEGRFDDSIKTFCEAITQHKSEIYLRWNPEMEVPVRLYSWQYQSPVVYIDAFRYFANRCKAVSSKIKMVWGPVGYPGADEYWPGEEAVDLISITLDGKSEQLATAYPRVANPIMAIKRKIHRMRFMDKPLLILASRKEKADPSLSKTIQEAITEIKKEAHGIYANLPKRPAIENAVTQEMSKPEIGVYDPKQFLVKSKSVQAEHLFIDLEAIQDGSFAKEFKAVVARNHDAIISMEPWKDRIVRKDTNVLLNTISGVYDDEFRAVYQVISATTQTVYLRFAHEMEIPIQRYAWQSQDPVLYSKAFRYFMNFDGKRAKNIRRVWGPAGDRGSLEWWPGDDVVDYISVAIYGLPDKNITDPARQESFQTIYSRKQHRMRLVNKPIFVTEFGVKGPEDFQKKWLEEAANVLNAHPEVVGVCYFNLADNPKVWGTIPAPDWSISKPTFDHFVRTLADHR
;
A
#
# COMPACT_ATOMS: atom_id res chain seq x y z
N MET A 1 31.65 29.35 27.29
CA MET A 1 32.15 28.01 27.70
C MET A 1 30.98 27.18 28.21
N PRO A 2 30.83 25.90 27.82
CA PRO A 2 30.44 25.56 26.46
C PRO A 2 29.10 24.79 26.35
N SER A 3 28.58 24.87 25.13
CA SER A 3 27.53 24.08 24.49
C SER A 3 27.62 22.57 24.75
N LYS A 4 26.50 21.94 25.11
CA LYS A 4 26.31 20.49 24.94
C LYS A 4 25.52 20.23 23.67
N ALA A 5 26.25 19.82 22.65
CA ALA A 5 25.73 19.23 21.42
C ALA A 5 25.02 17.90 21.75
N LEU A 6 23.74 17.80 21.40
CA LEU A 6 23.04 16.51 21.37
C LEU A 6 23.58 15.71 20.18
N ARG A 7 24.33 14.64 20.48
CA ARG A 7 24.74 13.63 19.50
C ARG A 7 23.51 12.90 18.98
N PHE A 8 23.14 13.16 17.72
CA PHE A 8 22.24 12.31 16.96
C PHE A 8 22.88 10.95 16.72
N ARG A 9 22.30 9.90 17.31
CA ARG A 9 22.60 8.51 16.94
C ARG A 9 22.01 8.27 15.54
N LYS A 10 22.89 7.96 14.59
CA LYS A 10 22.51 7.45 13.26
C LYS A 10 21.84 6.08 13.42
N SER A 11 20.54 6.00 13.18
CA SER A 11 19.88 4.73 12.88
C SER A 11 20.04 4.46 11.38
N THR A 12 21.00 3.63 11.02
CA THR A 12 21.02 2.95 9.73
C THR A 12 20.07 1.75 9.79
N HIS A 13 19.48 1.40 8.66
CA HIS A 13 18.54 0.30 8.34
C HIS A 13 17.10 0.77 8.04
N TRP A 14 16.44 0.00 7.17
CA TRP A 14 15.07 0.09 6.67
C TRP A 14 14.89 0.80 5.30
N TYR A 15 15.05 0.01 4.24
CA TYR A 15 14.04 -0.08 3.17
C TYR A 15 13.60 -1.53 3.18
N LYS A 16 12.35 -1.78 3.49
CA LYS A 16 11.59 -2.80 2.79
C LYS A 16 10.43 -2.01 2.22
N SER A 17 10.43 -1.75 0.91
CA SER A 17 9.16 -1.51 0.26
C SER A 17 8.29 -2.72 0.58
N LEU A 18 7.12 -2.50 1.16
CA LEU A 18 6.09 -3.51 1.30
C LEU A 18 5.54 -3.78 -0.10
N THR A 19 6.33 -4.50 -0.91
CA THR A 19 5.90 -5.15 -2.14
C THR A 19 5.11 -6.41 -1.79
N TYR A 20 4.34 -6.92 -2.76
CA TYR A 20 3.53 -8.16 -2.74
C TYR A 20 2.09 -8.01 -2.20
N GLY A 21 1.03 -8.54 -2.83
CA GLY A 21 0.96 -9.40 -4.02
C GLY A 21 -0.33 -9.21 -4.83
N PHE A 22 -0.15 -9.09 -6.14
CA PHE A 22 -1.08 -9.53 -7.19
C PHE A 22 -0.26 -10.50 -8.03
N ARG A 23 -0.28 -11.80 -7.71
CA ARG A 23 0.30 -12.83 -8.58
C ARG A 23 -0.81 -13.77 -8.97
N ASN A 24 -0.99 -13.95 -10.27
CA ASN A 24 -1.76 -15.06 -10.82
C ASN A 24 -1.06 -16.38 -10.45
N ALA A 25 -1.85 -17.35 -10.03
CA ALA A 25 -1.40 -18.69 -9.72
C ALA A 25 -0.79 -19.38 -10.95
N GLY A 26 0.40 -19.96 -10.77
CA GLY A 26 1.03 -20.83 -11.78
C GLY A 26 2.55 -20.85 -11.71
N GLN A 27 3.11 -22.01 -11.30
CA GLN A 27 4.49 -22.50 -11.54
C GLN A 27 5.66 -21.69 -10.95
N ASP A 28 6.25 -22.16 -9.85
CA ASP A 28 7.28 -23.22 -9.83
C ASP A 28 8.01 -23.30 -8.49
N ARG A 29 8.36 -24.53 -8.12
CA ARG A 29 9.06 -24.92 -6.88
C ARG A 29 10.58 -24.92 -7.04
N ALA A 30 11.23 -24.80 -5.88
CA ALA A 30 12.54 -25.33 -5.48
C ALA A 30 13.79 -24.48 -5.72
N ALA A 31 14.40 -24.00 -4.63
CA ALA A 31 15.81 -24.26 -4.31
C ALA A 31 16.09 -23.96 -2.83
N GLY A 32 16.69 -24.94 -2.14
CA GLY A 32 16.96 -24.95 -0.71
C GLY A 32 18.15 -24.11 -0.28
N ALA A 33 18.15 -23.80 1.02
CA ALA A 33 19.20 -23.09 1.72
C ALA A 33 20.45 -23.96 1.92
N VAL A 34 21.62 -23.41 1.60
CA VAL A 34 22.92 -23.88 2.12
C VAL A 34 23.72 -22.66 2.58
N ALA A 35 24.01 -22.62 3.88
CA ALA A 35 24.85 -21.63 4.51
C ALA A 35 26.32 -22.08 4.46
N ILE A 36 27.23 -21.26 3.93
CA ILE A 36 28.68 -21.44 4.13
C ILE A 36 29.33 -20.12 4.52
N ARG A 37 30.13 -20.19 5.60
CA ARG A 37 30.87 -19.13 6.26
C ARG A 37 32.03 -18.59 5.42
N ARG A 38 32.31 -17.30 5.64
CA ARG A 38 33.48 -16.51 5.23
C ARG A 38 34.82 -17.23 5.42
N LYS A 39 35.73 -17.04 4.46
CA LYS A 39 37.14 -16.64 4.66
C LYS A 39 37.75 -16.16 3.32
N SER A 40 38.37 -14.99 3.37
CA SER A 40 39.44 -14.51 2.45
C SER A 40 40.65 -14.19 3.35
N PRO A 41 41.84 -13.81 2.84
CA PRO A 41 42.27 -13.61 1.44
C PRO A 41 43.65 -14.25 1.12
N VAL A 42 44.13 -14.11 -0.13
CA VAL A 42 45.45 -13.54 -0.50
C VAL A 42 45.71 -13.76 -2.01
N GLN A 43 46.39 -12.76 -2.58
CA GLN A 43 46.75 -12.46 -3.97
C GLN A 43 47.62 -13.53 -4.68
N ILE A 44 47.59 -13.54 -6.01
CA ILE A 44 48.73 -13.24 -6.94
C ILE A 44 48.23 -13.28 -8.41
N LEU A 45 48.58 -12.24 -9.18
CA LEU A 45 48.40 -12.04 -10.65
C LEU A 45 49.54 -12.76 -11.45
N PRO A 46 49.69 -12.58 -12.78
CA PRO A 46 48.82 -12.92 -13.92
C PRO A 46 49.61 -13.68 -15.03
N ALA A 47 48.95 -14.18 -16.08
CA ALA A 47 49.62 -14.35 -17.38
C ALA A 47 48.63 -14.34 -18.56
N PHE A 48 48.88 -13.37 -19.46
CA PHE A 48 48.30 -13.18 -20.78
C PHE A 48 49.05 -14.03 -21.83
N ASN A 49 48.31 -14.61 -22.79
CA ASN A 49 48.55 -14.60 -24.26
C ASN A 49 47.88 -15.84 -24.89
N LYS A 50 46.83 -15.65 -25.69
CA LYS A 50 46.78 -15.29 -27.12
C LYS A 50 46.90 -16.50 -28.06
N ARG A 51 45.82 -16.61 -28.86
CA ARG A 51 45.74 -16.78 -30.31
C ARG A 51 45.49 -18.19 -30.90
N THR A 52 44.40 -18.20 -31.68
CA THR A 52 44.21 -18.79 -33.04
C THR A 52 44.19 -20.32 -33.13
N SER A 53 43.38 -20.99 -33.94
CA SER A 53 42.49 -20.62 -35.06
C SER A 53 41.63 -21.83 -35.41
N ALA A 54 40.53 -21.58 -36.11
CA ALA A 54 39.58 -22.53 -36.69
C ALA A 54 40.21 -23.62 -37.59
N LYS A 55 39.62 -24.83 -37.58
CA LYS A 55 38.86 -25.42 -38.71
C LYS A 55 38.46 -26.89 -38.49
N ALA A 56 37.24 -27.19 -38.95
CA ALA A 56 36.74 -28.45 -39.53
C ALA A 56 36.42 -29.67 -38.64
N CYS A 57 35.14 -30.08 -38.69
CA CYS A 57 34.64 -31.43 -38.39
C CYS A 57 35.28 -32.49 -39.30
N PRO A 58 35.42 -33.75 -38.83
CA PRO A 58 34.46 -34.77 -39.27
C PRO A 58 34.09 -35.87 -38.24
N VAL A 59 32.84 -36.33 -38.34
CA VAL A 59 32.33 -37.73 -38.26
C VAL A 59 32.47 -38.53 -36.93
N HIS A 60 31.30 -38.98 -36.45
CA HIS A 60 31.06 -39.92 -35.34
C HIS A 60 31.69 -41.32 -35.51
N PRO A 61 32.00 -42.00 -34.39
CA PRO A 61 31.82 -43.43 -34.27
C PRO A 61 30.77 -43.80 -33.21
N THR A 62 29.88 -44.70 -33.62
CA THR A 62 28.81 -45.34 -32.83
C THR A 62 29.42 -46.28 -31.78
N LEU A 63 29.04 -46.12 -30.51
CA LEU A 63 29.33 -47.06 -29.42
C LEU A 63 28.19 -48.08 -29.31
N PHE A 64 28.49 -49.37 -29.49
CA PHE A 64 27.62 -50.49 -29.12
C PHE A 64 27.69 -50.72 -27.60
N ILE A 65 26.56 -50.72 -26.91
CA ILE A 65 26.42 -51.19 -25.52
C ILE A 65 25.79 -52.58 -25.56
N ASP A 66 26.40 -53.51 -24.81
CA ASP A 66 26.07 -54.94 -24.74
C ASP A 66 24.73 -55.21 -24.01
N ASP A 67 23.88 -56.06 -24.60
CA ASP A 67 22.49 -56.39 -24.21
C ASP A 67 22.40 -57.03 -22.81
N HIS A 68 23.51 -57.58 -22.31
CA HIS A 68 23.56 -58.22 -21.00
C HIS A 68 23.56 -57.24 -19.80
N GLN A 69 23.96 -55.97 -20.00
CA GLN A 69 23.90 -54.95 -18.94
C GLN A 69 22.52 -54.31 -18.78
N MET A 70 21.76 -54.16 -19.88
CA MET A 70 20.41 -53.60 -19.87
C MET A 70 19.43 -54.47 -19.07
N ARG A 71 19.52 -55.80 -19.20
CA ARG A 71 18.62 -56.73 -18.46
C ARG A 71 18.81 -56.70 -16.94
N ARG A 72 20.02 -56.42 -16.45
CA ARG A 72 20.28 -56.32 -15.00
C ARG A 72 19.71 -55.02 -14.40
N ILE A 73 19.82 -53.90 -15.10
CA ILE A 73 19.31 -52.59 -14.62
C ILE A 73 17.78 -52.58 -14.53
N VAL A 74 17.09 -53.24 -15.47
CA VAL A 74 15.62 -53.36 -15.47
C VAL A 74 15.11 -54.25 -14.32
N LEU A 75 15.82 -55.33 -13.98
CA LEU A 75 15.45 -56.21 -12.87
C LEU A 75 15.64 -55.56 -11.49
N TYR A 76 16.68 -54.73 -11.30
CA TYR A 76 16.89 -54.02 -10.03
C TYR A 76 15.91 -52.84 -9.83
N THR A 77 15.47 -52.18 -10.91
CA THR A 77 14.50 -51.08 -10.84
C THR A 77 13.07 -51.57 -10.58
N LEU A 78 12.67 -52.70 -11.17
CA LEU A 78 11.36 -53.33 -10.89
C LEU A 78 11.30 -53.96 -9.48
N GLY A 79 12.39 -54.58 -9.01
CA GLY A 79 12.46 -55.15 -7.65
C GLY A 79 12.45 -54.09 -6.55
N GLY A 80 13.14 -52.96 -6.75
CA GLY A 80 13.16 -51.84 -5.81
C GLY A 80 11.82 -51.10 -5.68
N GLY A 81 11.09 -50.95 -6.80
CA GLY A 81 9.76 -50.31 -6.81
C GLY A 81 8.71 -51.11 -6.05
N LEU A 82 8.71 -52.44 -6.17
CA LEU A 82 7.77 -53.33 -5.46
C LEU A 82 8.03 -53.37 -3.95
N ALA A 83 9.29 -53.33 -3.51
CA ALA A 83 9.64 -53.30 -2.09
C ALA A 83 9.20 -52.00 -1.41
N ILE A 84 9.33 -50.86 -2.10
CA ILE A 84 8.90 -49.54 -1.58
C ILE A 84 7.37 -49.46 -1.50
N ALA A 85 6.65 -49.97 -2.51
CA ALA A 85 5.19 -50.00 -2.50
C ALA A 85 4.63 -50.89 -1.36
N PHE A 86 5.27 -52.04 -1.11
CA PHE A 86 4.88 -52.95 -0.03
C PHE A 86 5.15 -52.37 1.37
N LEU A 87 6.29 -51.67 1.53
CA LEU A 87 6.59 -50.92 2.76
C LEU A 87 5.61 -49.77 3.00
N PHE A 88 5.22 -49.03 1.95
CA PHE A 88 4.20 -47.99 2.05
C PHE A 88 2.82 -48.55 2.44
N PHE A 89 2.45 -49.70 1.89
CA PHE A 89 1.19 -50.35 2.20
C PHE A 89 1.14 -50.85 3.64
N LEU A 90 2.22 -51.49 4.12
CA LEU A 90 2.38 -51.94 5.52
C LEU A 90 2.41 -50.76 6.50
N PHE A 91 3.08 -49.66 6.15
CA PHE A 91 3.11 -48.45 6.99
C PHE A 91 1.72 -47.85 7.13
N LYS A 92 0.92 -47.82 6.06
CA LYS A 92 -0.45 -47.29 6.07
C LYS A 92 -1.46 -48.21 6.78
N THR A 93 -1.22 -49.51 6.84
CA THR A 93 -2.09 -50.47 7.54
C THR A 93 -1.79 -50.57 9.04
N TYR A 94 -0.53 -50.40 9.46
CA TYR A 94 -0.15 -50.46 10.88
C TYR A 94 -0.09 -49.10 11.59
N PHE A 95 0.03 -47.99 10.85
CA PHE A 95 -0.09 -46.63 11.36
C PHE A 95 -1.20 -45.90 10.61
N PRO A 96 -2.48 -46.07 10.99
CA PRO A 96 -3.50 -45.14 10.55
C PRO A 96 -3.08 -43.76 11.06
N PHE A 97 -2.65 -42.86 10.16
CA PHE A 97 -2.63 -41.45 10.47
C PHE A 97 -4.07 -41.08 10.84
N GLN A 98 -4.34 -41.01 12.14
CA GLN A 98 -5.50 -40.31 12.65
C GLN A 98 -5.31 -38.84 12.29
N ASN A 99 -5.79 -38.46 11.10
CA ASN A 99 -6.11 -37.08 10.75
C ASN A 99 -7.39 -36.64 11.49
N GLU A 100 -7.50 -36.98 12.77
CA GLU A 100 -8.46 -36.30 13.63
C GLU A 100 -7.74 -35.04 14.11
N SER A 101 -7.92 -33.96 13.35
CA SER A 101 -7.65 -32.63 13.86
C SER A 101 -8.34 -32.49 15.22
N PRO A 102 -7.65 -32.00 16.27
CA PRO A 102 -8.24 -31.86 17.58
C PRO A 102 -9.53 -31.04 17.52
N PRO A 103 -10.51 -31.31 18.41
CA PRO A 103 -11.76 -30.57 18.43
C PRO A 103 -11.48 -29.07 18.53
N VAL A 104 -12.01 -28.35 17.55
CA VAL A 104 -11.88 -26.91 17.37
C VAL A 104 -12.30 -26.20 18.66
N THR A 105 -11.40 -25.43 19.27
CA THR A 105 -11.77 -24.57 20.38
C THR A 105 -12.68 -23.45 19.86
N LEU A 106 -13.99 -23.57 20.09
CA LEU A 106 -14.97 -22.58 19.61
C LEU A 106 -14.90 -21.24 20.33
N ILE A 107 -14.29 -21.12 21.50
CA ILE A 107 -14.13 -19.82 22.20
C ILE A 107 -12.65 -19.51 22.32
N ASN A 108 -12.22 -18.41 21.70
CA ASN A 108 -10.83 -17.99 21.70
C ASN A 108 -10.55 -16.95 22.79
N HIS A 109 -9.84 -17.38 23.84
CA HIS A 109 -9.43 -16.51 24.95
C HIS A 109 -8.27 -15.55 24.60
N ASP A 110 -7.54 -15.78 23.50
CA ASP A 110 -6.46 -14.89 23.06
C ASP A 110 -6.97 -13.55 22.49
N PHE A 111 -8.28 -13.44 22.24
CA PHE A 111 -8.96 -12.25 21.68
C PHE A 111 -10.00 -11.67 22.63
N GLU A 112 -9.69 -11.62 23.92
CA GLU A 112 -10.52 -10.94 24.92
C GLU A 112 -10.45 -9.42 24.77
N GLU A 113 -11.16 -8.91 23.77
CA GLU A 113 -11.37 -7.49 23.52
C GLU A 113 -12.71 -7.02 24.10
N SER A 114 -12.86 -5.72 24.25
CA SER A 114 -14.13 -5.09 24.64
C SER A 114 -14.30 -3.77 23.92
N VAL A 115 -15.56 -3.39 23.69
CA VAL A 115 -15.88 -2.05 23.19
C VAL A 115 -15.58 -1.04 24.31
N VAL A 116 -14.70 -0.08 24.01
CA VAL A 116 -14.23 0.98 24.91
C VAL A 116 -14.56 2.37 24.40
N GLY A 117 -15.05 2.50 23.17
CA GLY A 117 -15.52 3.76 22.61
C GLY A 117 -16.36 3.57 21.35
N ILE A 118 -17.11 4.60 21.01
CA ILE A 118 -17.92 4.64 19.79
C ILE A 118 -17.69 6.01 19.14
N PHE A 119 -17.38 5.99 17.84
CA PHE A 119 -17.35 7.18 17.00
C PHE A 119 -18.38 7.04 15.88
N ASP A 120 -19.44 7.85 15.97
CA ASP A 120 -20.49 7.88 14.96
C ASP A 120 -20.72 9.31 14.50
N ARG A 121 -20.41 9.57 13.22
CA ARG A 121 -20.48 10.89 12.62
C ARG A 121 -21.92 11.34 12.36
N LYS A 122 -22.81 10.38 12.12
CA LYS A 122 -24.19 10.63 11.68
C LYS A 122 -25.22 10.25 12.75
N ASN A 123 -24.77 9.79 13.92
CA ASN A 123 -25.61 9.28 15.00
C ASN A 123 -26.59 8.20 14.50
N GLN A 124 -26.11 7.31 13.62
CA GLN A 124 -26.88 6.18 13.09
C GLN A 124 -27.08 5.08 14.13
N LEU A 125 -26.15 4.89 15.06
CA LEU A 125 -26.34 4.04 16.22
C LEU A 125 -27.32 4.73 17.17
N LYS A 126 -28.46 4.07 17.43
CA LYS A 126 -29.39 4.50 18.49
C LYS A 126 -28.59 4.63 19.78
N LYS A 127 -28.72 5.77 20.48
CA LYS A 127 -27.96 6.14 21.69
C LYS A 127 -28.07 5.04 22.77
N GLY A 128 -27.13 4.10 22.76
CA GLY A 128 -26.84 3.20 23.87
C GLY A 128 -25.47 3.55 24.46
N PRO A 129 -25.24 3.37 25.77
CA PRO A 129 -23.93 3.62 26.38
C PRO A 129 -22.86 2.69 25.79
N VAL A 130 -21.58 3.11 25.86
CA VAL A 130 -20.40 2.32 25.44
C VAL A 130 -20.33 0.92 26.10
N ASN A 131 -21.04 0.72 27.21
CA ASN A 131 -21.21 -0.55 27.93
C ASN A 131 -22.23 -1.53 27.31
N SER A 132 -22.59 -1.38 26.04
CA SER A 132 -23.74 -2.08 25.43
C SER A 132 -23.41 -3.36 24.66
N PHE A 133 -22.15 -3.73 24.46
CA PHE A 133 -21.81 -4.95 23.71
C PHE A 133 -21.29 -6.05 24.63
N HIS A 134 -21.88 -7.23 24.52
CA HIS A 134 -21.22 -8.47 24.92
C HIS A 134 -20.25 -8.88 23.81
N THR A 135 -18.98 -9.07 24.16
CA THR A 135 -17.92 -9.43 23.21
C THR A 135 -17.40 -10.83 23.48
N LEU A 136 -17.25 -11.61 22.41
CA LEU A 136 -16.58 -12.90 22.43
C LEU A 136 -15.86 -13.16 21.11
N SER A 137 -14.95 -14.13 21.11
CA SER A 137 -14.27 -14.57 19.90
C SER A 137 -14.51 -16.05 19.66
N VAL A 138 -14.72 -16.41 18.40
CA VAL A 138 -14.92 -17.78 17.93
C VAL A 138 -13.89 -18.13 16.88
N THR A 139 -13.30 -19.31 16.98
CA THR A 139 -12.51 -19.91 15.90
C THR A 139 -13.40 -20.89 15.14
N LEU A 140 -13.56 -20.67 13.84
CA LEU A 140 -14.35 -21.50 12.95
C LEU A 140 -13.42 -22.36 12.09
N ASP A 141 -13.59 -23.67 12.15
CA ASP A 141 -12.91 -24.62 11.25
C ASP A 141 -13.87 -25.06 10.13
N ARG A 142 -13.35 -25.84 9.17
CA ARG A 142 -14.12 -26.41 8.05
C ARG A 142 -15.26 -27.29 8.55
N THR A 143 -15.11 -27.89 9.72
CA THR A 143 -16.14 -28.64 10.44
C THR A 143 -16.39 -28.04 11.81
N VAL A 144 -17.63 -28.11 12.28
CA VAL A 144 -18.04 -27.62 13.60
C VAL A 144 -18.84 -28.68 14.32
N GLN A 145 -18.69 -28.76 15.64
CA GLN A 145 -19.50 -29.63 16.47
C GLN A 145 -20.78 -28.90 16.88
N GLU A 146 -21.93 -29.38 16.42
CA GLU A 146 -23.24 -28.76 16.70
C GLU A 146 -23.50 -28.56 18.20
N ALA A 147 -23.15 -29.55 19.03
CA ALA A 147 -23.33 -29.46 20.48
C ALA A 147 -22.57 -28.27 21.10
N ALA A 148 -21.40 -27.95 20.57
CA ALA A 148 -20.59 -26.85 21.07
C ALA A 148 -21.11 -25.48 20.57
N LEU A 149 -21.70 -25.43 19.37
CA LEU A 149 -22.44 -24.25 18.88
C LEU A 149 -23.74 -24.00 19.66
N GLN A 150 -24.47 -25.07 20.02
CA GLN A 150 -25.66 -24.98 20.86
C GLN A 150 -25.31 -24.46 22.26
N LYS A 151 -24.21 -24.96 22.83
CA LYS A 151 -23.68 -24.45 24.12
C LYS A 151 -23.30 -22.97 24.01
N LEU A 152 -22.58 -22.58 22.95
CA LEU A 152 -22.25 -21.18 22.71
C LEU A 152 -23.52 -20.32 22.66
N ALA A 153 -24.53 -20.74 21.88
CA ALA A 153 -25.78 -20.00 21.73
C ALA A 153 -26.57 -19.87 23.03
N SER A 154 -26.54 -20.87 23.92
CA SER A 154 -27.23 -20.83 25.21
C SER A 154 -26.54 -19.97 26.27
N GLU A 155 -25.23 -19.73 26.12
CA GLU A 155 -24.43 -18.88 27.01
C GLU A 155 -24.48 -17.39 26.62
N LEU A 156 -25.06 -17.04 25.47
CA LEU A 156 -25.18 -15.66 25.01
C LEU A 156 -26.20 -14.86 25.86
N PRO A 157 -25.89 -13.59 26.21
CA PRO A 157 -26.79 -12.78 27.02
C PRO A 157 -27.95 -12.20 26.21
N ALA A 158 -29.17 -12.31 26.76
CA ALA A 158 -30.44 -11.90 26.12
C ALA A 158 -30.62 -10.40 25.89
N ASP A 159 -29.96 -9.55 26.70
CA ASP A 159 -30.31 -8.13 26.81
C ASP A 159 -29.31 -7.17 26.16
N LEU A 160 -28.19 -7.69 25.64
CA LEU A 160 -27.12 -6.89 25.05
C LEU A 160 -26.89 -7.27 23.58
N PRO A 161 -26.65 -6.29 22.70
CA PRO A 161 -25.98 -6.52 21.42
C PRO A 161 -24.73 -7.40 21.57
N ILE A 162 -24.55 -8.32 20.64
CA ILE A 162 -23.45 -9.29 20.70
C ILE A 162 -22.50 -9.03 19.54
N LEU A 163 -21.25 -8.74 19.85
CA LEU A 163 -20.16 -8.65 18.88
C LEU A 163 -19.31 -9.91 18.96
N ILE A 164 -19.37 -10.74 17.92
CA ILE A 164 -18.60 -11.97 17.80
C ILE A 164 -17.46 -11.74 16.82
N THR A 165 -16.22 -11.80 17.31
CA THR A 165 -15.04 -11.86 16.45
C THR A 165 -14.90 -13.28 15.92
N VAL A 166 -15.05 -13.46 14.61
CA VAL A 166 -14.94 -14.78 13.95
C VAL A 166 -13.58 -14.87 13.28
N GLN A 167 -12.81 -15.88 13.67
CA GLN A 167 -11.51 -16.19 13.11
C GLN A 167 -11.58 -17.53 12.39
N MET A 168 -11.04 -17.59 11.18
CA MET A 168 -10.95 -18.87 10.48
C MET A 168 -9.72 -19.65 10.97
N ALA A 169 -9.89 -20.94 11.27
CA ALA A 169 -8.78 -21.82 11.55
C ALA A 169 -7.87 -21.91 10.31
N GLY A 170 -6.57 -21.67 10.49
CA GLY A 170 -5.57 -21.92 9.45
C GLY A 170 -5.24 -23.41 9.39
N SER A 171 -5.09 -23.97 8.19
CA SER A 171 -4.46 -25.30 8.06
C SER A 171 -2.98 -25.20 8.44
N PRO A 172 -2.40 -26.17 9.19
CA PRO A 172 -0.98 -26.16 9.58
C PRO A 172 -0.01 -26.00 8.40
N ASP A 173 -0.44 -26.41 7.20
CA ASP A 173 0.39 -26.47 5.99
C ASP A 173 0.06 -25.39 4.94
N GLN A 174 -0.91 -24.49 5.16
CA GLN A 174 -1.30 -23.49 4.15
C GLN A 174 -0.99 -22.04 4.57
N GLU A 175 -0.34 -21.32 3.64
CA GLU A 175 -0.04 -19.89 3.77
C GLU A 175 -1.27 -18.98 3.56
N ASN A 176 -2.41 -19.44 3.01
CA ASN A 176 -3.58 -18.59 2.72
C ASN A 176 -4.93 -19.27 3.01
N GLY A 177 -5.51 -19.02 4.20
CA GLY A 177 -6.83 -19.53 4.57
C GLY A 177 -8.02 -18.82 3.91
N LEU A 178 -7.79 -17.79 3.08
CA LEU A 178 -8.86 -17.07 2.39
C LEU A 178 -9.35 -17.80 1.13
N ASP A 179 -8.47 -18.53 0.45
CA ASP A 179 -8.85 -19.29 -0.76
C ASP A 179 -9.83 -20.41 -0.41
N ASP A 180 -9.66 -21.06 0.73
CA ASP A 180 -10.64 -22.01 1.29
C ASP A 180 -12.06 -21.46 1.39
N ILE A 181 -12.19 -20.19 1.77
CA ILE A 181 -13.49 -19.53 1.92
C ILE A 181 -14.10 -19.35 0.53
N LEU A 182 -13.31 -18.87 -0.42
CA LEU A 182 -13.75 -18.68 -1.80
C LEU A 182 -14.11 -19.99 -2.51
N GLU A 183 -13.43 -21.07 -2.16
CA GLU A 183 -13.69 -22.43 -2.65
C GLU A 183 -14.88 -23.11 -1.95
N GLY A 184 -15.51 -22.46 -0.97
CA GLY A 184 -16.68 -22.99 -0.25
C GLY A 184 -16.37 -24.09 0.77
N ARG A 185 -15.10 -24.30 1.14
CA ARG A 185 -14.69 -25.36 2.08
C ARG A 185 -15.19 -25.16 3.52
N PHE A 186 -15.74 -23.98 3.81
CA PHE A 186 -16.33 -23.61 5.10
C PHE A 186 -17.85 -23.39 5.02
N ASP A 187 -18.50 -23.67 3.88
CA ASP A 187 -19.91 -23.34 3.68
C ASP A 187 -20.83 -23.95 4.76
N ASP A 188 -20.66 -25.24 5.04
CA ASP A 188 -21.48 -25.95 6.03
C ASP A 188 -21.21 -25.40 7.45
N SER A 189 -19.95 -25.15 7.81
CA SER A 189 -19.63 -24.63 9.13
C SER A 189 -20.12 -23.20 9.33
N ILE A 190 -20.03 -22.35 8.30
CA ILE A 190 -20.60 -21.00 8.30
C ILE A 190 -22.12 -21.05 8.46
N LYS A 191 -22.80 -21.92 7.71
CA LYS A 191 -24.25 -22.07 7.78
C LYS A 191 -24.68 -22.51 9.18
N THR A 192 -24.11 -23.59 9.71
CA THR A 192 -24.46 -24.12 11.04
C THR A 192 -24.14 -23.12 12.15
N PHE A 193 -23.01 -22.40 12.07
CA PHE A 193 -22.68 -21.32 13.01
C PHE A 193 -23.71 -20.19 12.96
N CYS A 194 -24.03 -19.68 11.76
CA CYS A 194 -24.98 -18.59 11.59
C CYS A 194 -26.42 -19.00 11.97
N GLU A 195 -26.82 -20.27 11.77
CA GLU A 195 -28.09 -20.82 12.27
C GLU A 195 -28.15 -20.89 13.80
N ALA A 196 -27.06 -21.29 14.47
CA ALA A 196 -27.03 -21.39 15.93
C ALA A 196 -27.17 -20.03 16.61
N ILE A 197 -26.39 -19.03 16.18
CA ILE A 197 -26.36 -17.71 16.83
C ILE A 197 -27.63 -16.88 16.55
N THR A 198 -28.37 -17.18 15.49
CA THR A 198 -29.60 -16.44 15.12
C THR A 198 -30.86 -16.95 15.80
N GLN A 199 -30.77 -18.05 16.55
CA GLN A 199 -31.83 -18.47 17.47
C GLN A 199 -31.98 -17.49 18.64
N HIS A 200 -30.94 -16.71 18.91
CA HIS A 200 -30.91 -15.71 19.96
C HIS A 200 -31.62 -14.41 19.56
N LYS A 201 -32.22 -13.69 20.52
CA LYS A 201 -33.04 -12.49 20.24
C LYS A 201 -32.23 -11.20 20.08
N SER A 202 -31.03 -11.13 20.64
CA SER A 202 -30.15 -9.95 20.54
C SER A 202 -29.72 -9.64 19.11
N GLU A 203 -29.38 -8.38 18.85
CA GLU A 203 -28.68 -7.99 17.64
C GLU A 203 -27.29 -8.65 17.58
N ILE A 204 -26.98 -9.31 16.45
CA ILE A 204 -25.71 -10.02 16.24
C ILE A 204 -24.85 -9.24 15.25
N TYR A 205 -23.63 -8.94 15.67
CA TYR A 205 -22.59 -8.29 14.89
C TYR A 205 -21.42 -9.26 14.71
N LEU A 206 -21.06 -9.56 13.46
CA LEU A 206 -19.96 -10.48 13.13
C LEU A 206 -18.75 -9.71 12.62
N ARG A 207 -17.66 -9.72 13.40
CA ARG A 207 -16.36 -9.16 13.04
C ARG A 207 -15.46 -10.26 12.49
N TRP A 208 -15.37 -10.39 11.18
CA TRP A 208 -14.68 -11.50 10.54
C TRP A 208 -13.22 -11.17 10.20
N ASN A 209 -12.29 -12.08 10.55
CA ASN A 209 -10.86 -12.03 10.23
C ASN A 209 -10.26 -10.60 10.35
N PRO A 210 -10.21 -10.04 11.57
CA PRO A 210 -9.79 -8.66 11.79
C PRO A 210 -8.27 -8.47 11.62
N GLU A 211 -7.82 -7.22 11.64
CA GLU A 211 -6.38 -6.86 11.61
C GLU A 211 -5.63 -7.34 10.35
N MET A 212 -6.38 -7.58 9.27
CA MET A 212 -5.89 -8.10 8.00
C MET A 212 -4.83 -7.20 7.34
N GLU A 213 -4.89 -5.90 7.64
CA GLU A 213 -4.02 -4.92 7.01
C GLU A 213 -2.64 -4.92 7.66
N VAL A 214 -2.49 -5.41 8.88
CA VAL A 214 -1.24 -5.27 9.65
C VAL A 214 -0.16 -6.17 9.03
N PRO A 215 1.02 -5.63 8.67
CA PRO A 215 2.05 -6.41 7.98
C PRO A 215 2.86 -7.26 8.96
N VAL A 216 2.23 -8.27 9.53
CA VAL A 216 2.81 -9.29 10.41
C VAL A 216 2.22 -10.66 10.05
N ARG A 217 2.86 -11.76 10.50
CA ARG A 217 2.37 -13.14 10.29
C ARG A 217 1.85 -13.71 11.60
N LEU A 218 0.81 -13.08 12.15
CA LEU A 218 0.15 -13.58 13.35
C LEU A 218 -1.07 -14.43 13.00
N TYR A 219 -1.82 -14.02 11.96
CA TYR A 219 -2.98 -14.73 11.45
C TYR A 219 -2.80 -15.12 9.98
N SER A 220 -3.45 -16.20 9.54
CA SER A 220 -3.33 -16.75 8.18
C SER A 220 -3.86 -15.81 7.08
N TRP A 221 -4.75 -14.89 7.43
CA TRP A 221 -5.30 -13.88 6.52
C TRP A 221 -4.47 -12.58 6.45
N GLN A 222 -3.38 -12.46 7.23
CA GLN A 222 -2.43 -11.36 7.10
C GLN A 222 -1.41 -11.65 6.00
N TYR A 223 -0.78 -10.59 5.46
CA TYR A 223 0.09 -10.67 4.27
C TYR A 223 -0.61 -11.23 3.01
N GLN A 224 -1.94 -11.20 2.97
CA GLN A 224 -2.72 -11.56 1.79
C GLN A 224 -3.03 -10.33 0.94
N SER A 225 -3.32 -10.58 -0.34
CA SER A 225 -3.79 -9.54 -1.27
C SER A 225 -5.06 -8.87 -0.73
N PRO A 226 -5.16 -7.53 -0.78
CA PRO A 226 -6.39 -6.85 -0.39
C PRO A 226 -7.61 -7.29 -1.18
N VAL A 227 -7.44 -7.63 -2.47
CA VAL A 227 -8.54 -8.11 -3.32
C VAL A 227 -9.05 -9.47 -2.84
N VAL A 228 -8.15 -10.42 -2.58
CA VAL A 228 -8.53 -11.75 -2.06
C VAL A 228 -9.24 -11.64 -0.71
N TYR A 229 -8.75 -10.78 0.20
CA TYR A 229 -9.44 -10.54 1.47
C TYR A 229 -10.84 -9.94 1.28
N ILE A 230 -10.98 -8.94 0.41
CA ILE A 230 -12.26 -8.28 0.13
C ILE A 230 -13.27 -9.30 -0.42
N ASP A 231 -12.85 -10.13 -1.37
CA ASP A 231 -13.72 -11.13 -1.98
C ASP A 231 -14.12 -12.19 -0.95
N ALA A 232 -13.19 -12.66 -0.13
CA ALA A 232 -13.49 -13.64 0.93
C ALA A 232 -14.40 -13.04 2.02
N PHE A 233 -14.21 -11.77 2.40
CA PHE A 233 -15.10 -11.08 3.33
C PHE A 233 -16.53 -11.01 2.77
N ARG A 234 -16.68 -10.62 1.51
CA ARG A 234 -17.99 -10.55 0.83
C ARG A 234 -18.64 -11.92 0.73
N TYR A 235 -17.85 -12.94 0.41
CA TYR A 235 -18.31 -14.33 0.36
C TYR A 235 -18.89 -14.76 1.71
N PHE A 236 -18.11 -14.62 2.79
CA PHE A 236 -18.55 -14.94 4.16
C PHE A 236 -19.81 -14.16 4.54
N ALA A 237 -19.81 -12.84 4.30
CA ALA A 237 -20.95 -11.97 4.58
C ALA A 237 -22.23 -12.43 3.87
N ASN A 238 -22.14 -12.78 2.59
CA ASN A 238 -23.27 -13.25 1.80
C ASN A 238 -23.83 -14.57 2.33
N ARG A 239 -22.96 -15.51 2.75
CA ARG A 239 -23.40 -16.79 3.33
C ARG A 239 -24.15 -16.61 4.65
N CYS A 240 -23.65 -15.76 5.56
CA CYS A 240 -24.39 -15.50 6.79
C CYS A 240 -25.68 -14.70 6.56
N LYS A 241 -25.69 -13.73 5.64
CA LYS A 241 -26.93 -13.00 5.28
C LYS A 241 -27.98 -13.89 4.61
N ALA A 242 -27.57 -14.95 3.92
CA ALA A 242 -28.48 -15.96 3.36
C ALA A 242 -29.18 -16.78 4.45
N VAL A 243 -28.53 -17.02 5.60
CA VAL A 243 -29.15 -17.65 6.78
C VAL A 243 -30.08 -16.67 7.47
N SER A 244 -29.63 -15.43 7.70
CA SER A 244 -30.45 -14.39 8.32
C SER A 244 -30.00 -12.99 7.91
N SER A 245 -30.91 -12.24 7.29
CA SER A 245 -30.69 -10.84 6.91
C SER A 245 -30.53 -9.90 8.11
N LYS A 246 -30.80 -10.37 9.34
CA LYS A 246 -30.59 -9.62 10.58
C LYS A 246 -29.13 -9.57 11.03
N ILE A 247 -28.29 -10.48 10.53
CA ILE A 247 -26.86 -10.50 10.87
C ILE A 247 -26.20 -9.22 10.33
N LYS A 248 -25.49 -8.51 11.22
CA LYS A 248 -24.75 -7.28 10.89
C LYS A 248 -23.28 -7.59 10.71
N MET A 249 -22.71 -7.16 9.59
CA MET A 249 -21.30 -7.42 9.28
C MET A 249 -20.42 -6.28 9.77
N VAL A 250 -19.33 -6.63 10.45
CA VAL A 250 -18.35 -5.68 10.99
C VAL A 250 -17.01 -5.86 10.28
N TRP A 251 -16.55 -4.81 9.59
CA TRP A 251 -15.19 -4.77 9.08
C TRP A 251 -14.25 -4.28 10.17
N GLY A 252 -13.22 -5.07 10.50
CA GLY A 252 -12.47 -4.90 11.75
C GLY A 252 -10.97 -4.66 11.63
N PRO A 253 -10.50 -3.60 10.95
CA PRO A 253 -9.08 -3.26 10.93
C PRO A 253 -8.55 -2.88 12.32
N VAL A 254 -7.23 -2.72 12.44
CA VAL A 254 -6.56 -1.99 13.55
C VAL A 254 -6.59 -0.47 13.33
N GLY A 255 -6.82 -0.05 12.09
CA GLY A 255 -6.63 1.34 11.67
C GLY A 255 -5.15 1.65 11.40
N TYR A 256 -4.35 0.63 11.07
CA TYR A 256 -2.96 0.79 10.65
C TYR A 256 -2.90 1.51 9.28
N PRO A 257 -1.82 2.24 8.93
CA PRO A 257 -1.67 2.79 7.58
C PRO A 257 -1.94 1.74 6.51
N GLY A 258 -2.79 2.03 5.52
CA GLY A 258 -3.22 1.10 4.47
C GLY A 258 -4.45 0.25 4.78
N ALA A 259 -5.12 0.45 5.92
CA ALA A 259 -6.38 -0.24 6.23
C ALA A 259 -7.42 -0.08 5.12
N ASP A 260 -7.51 1.11 4.53
CA ASP A 260 -8.40 1.42 3.42
C ASP A 260 -8.19 0.55 2.17
N GLU A 261 -7.02 -0.07 1.99
CA GLU A 261 -6.76 -1.02 0.90
C GLU A 261 -7.66 -2.26 0.98
N TYR A 262 -8.12 -2.62 2.19
CA TYR A 262 -8.90 -3.83 2.49
C TYR A 262 -10.41 -3.58 2.66
N TRP A 263 -10.89 -2.37 2.33
CA TRP A 263 -12.31 -2.01 2.48
C TRP A 263 -13.23 -2.91 1.63
N PRO A 264 -14.14 -3.71 2.24
CA PRO A 264 -15.02 -4.62 1.50
C PRO A 264 -16.14 -3.92 0.73
N GLY A 265 -16.40 -2.64 0.98
CA GLY A 265 -17.46 -1.88 0.33
C GLY A 265 -18.68 -1.66 1.21
N GLU A 266 -19.42 -0.59 0.89
CA GLU A 266 -20.57 -0.09 1.66
C GLU A 266 -21.71 -1.10 1.83
N GLU A 267 -21.96 -1.93 0.81
CA GLU A 267 -23.03 -2.95 0.78
C GLU A 267 -22.74 -4.13 1.72
N ALA A 268 -21.46 -4.51 1.83
CA ALA A 268 -21.04 -5.70 2.57
C ALA A 268 -20.89 -5.43 4.07
N VAL A 269 -20.78 -4.17 4.47
CA VAL A 269 -20.41 -3.77 5.84
C VAL A 269 -21.53 -2.94 6.47
N ASP A 270 -21.96 -3.32 7.67
CA ASP A 270 -22.93 -2.56 8.45
C ASP A 270 -22.24 -1.64 9.49
N LEU A 271 -21.09 -2.08 10.01
CA LEU A 271 -20.35 -1.41 11.08
C LEU A 271 -18.82 -1.55 10.88
N ILE A 272 -18.04 -0.62 11.42
CA ILE A 272 -16.57 -0.74 11.43
C ILE A 272 -16.10 -0.88 12.87
N SER A 273 -14.98 -1.54 13.05
CA SER A 273 -14.27 -1.54 14.31
C SER A 273 -12.79 -1.21 14.13
N ILE A 274 -12.17 -0.55 15.13
CA ILE A 274 -10.70 -0.45 15.24
C ILE A 274 -10.22 -1.09 16.55
N THR A 275 -9.14 -1.86 16.50
CA THR A 275 -8.45 -2.35 17.70
C THR A 275 -7.32 -1.40 18.12
N LEU A 276 -7.27 -1.09 19.41
CA LEU A 276 -6.19 -0.34 20.05
C LEU A 276 -5.17 -1.30 20.63
N ASP A 277 -3.90 -1.10 20.24
CA ASP A 277 -2.71 -1.76 20.76
C ASP A 277 -2.79 -3.30 20.85
N GLY A 278 -3.50 -3.92 19.91
CA GLY A 278 -3.58 -5.37 19.76
C GLY A 278 -2.23 -6.01 19.40
N LYS A 279 -2.15 -7.33 19.54
CA LYS A 279 -0.91 -8.12 19.34
C LYS A 279 -0.28 -7.91 17.96
N SER A 280 -1.09 -7.81 16.88
CA SER A 280 -0.54 -7.52 15.55
C SER A 280 0.14 -6.16 15.49
N GLU A 281 -0.48 -5.14 16.10
CA GLU A 281 0.08 -3.78 16.14
C GLU A 281 1.38 -3.75 16.94
N GLN A 282 1.45 -4.47 18.07
CA GLN A 282 2.65 -4.63 18.91
C GLN A 282 3.83 -5.25 18.15
N LEU A 283 3.56 -6.18 17.24
CA LEU A 283 4.59 -6.84 16.44
C LEU A 283 5.00 -6.04 15.18
N ALA A 284 4.18 -5.10 14.73
CA ALA A 284 4.40 -4.38 13.48
C ALA A 284 5.52 -3.34 13.60
N THR A 285 6.45 -3.34 12.63
CA THR A 285 7.59 -2.41 12.57
C THR A 285 7.64 -1.57 11.29
N ALA A 286 6.67 -1.74 10.40
CA ALA A 286 6.66 -1.08 9.09
C ALA A 286 6.47 0.45 9.18
N TYR A 287 5.77 0.93 10.21
CA TYR A 287 5.54 2.34 10.47
C TYR A 287 5.95 2.69 11.91
N PRO A 288 6.48 3.89 12.14
CA PRO A 288 6.81 4.36 13.49
C PRO A 288 5.54 4.47 14.35
N ARG A 289 5.69 4.16 15.64
CA ARG A 289 4.61 4.37 16.62
C ARG A 289 4.38 5.87 16.85
N VAL A 290 3.12 6.26 16.97
CA VAL A 290 2.73 7.62 17.34
C VAL A 290 2.81 7.74 18.86
N ALA A 291 3.74 8.58 19.35
CA ALA A 291 4.03 8.68 20.79
C ALA A 291 2.90 9.27 21.62
N ASN A 292 2.14 10.23 21.08
CA ASN A 292 0.99 10.81 21.76
C ASN A 292 -0.23 9.89 21.57
N PRO A 293 -0.83 9.35 22.65
CA PRO A 293 -1.91 8.37 22.55
C PRO A 293 -3.22 8.96 22.01
N ILE A 294 -3.52 10.24 22.31
CA ILE A 294 -4.67 10.96 21.74
C ILE A 294 -4.52 11.03 20.22
N MET A 295 -3.33 11.44 19.75
CA MET A 295 -3.02 11.51 18.32
C MET A 295 -3.04 10.11 17.65
N ALA A 296 -2.58 9.07 18.34
CA ALA A 296 -2.61 7.71 17.83
C ALA A 296 -4.05 7.23 17.56
N ILE A 297 -4.96 7.45 18.52
CA ILE A 297 -6.38 7.11 18.37
C ILE A 297 -7.04 8.00 17.31
N LYS A 298 -6.78 9.32 17.33
CA LYS A 298 -7.29 10.27 16.34
C LYS A 298 -6.93 9.84 14.91
N ARG A 299 -5.67 9.45 14.65
CA ARG A 299 -5.22 9.00 13.33
C ARG A 299 -5.90 7.70 12.88
N LYS A 300 -6.09 6.73 13.79
CA LYS A 300 -6.85 5.50 13.47
C LYS A 300 -8.28 5.82 13.03
N ILE A 301 -8.99 6.70 13.76
CA ILE A 301 -10.34 7.13 13.39
C ILE A 301 -10.32 7.92 12.06
N HIS A 302 -9.34 8.81 11.87
CA HIS A 302 -9.19 9.63 10.66
C HIS A 302 -9.00 8.78 9.39
N ARG A 303 -8.30 7.64 9.47
CA ARG A 303 -8.15 6.72 8.34
C ARG A 303 -9.48 6.09 7.90
N MET A 304 -10.45 5.95 8.81
CA MET A 304 -11.77 5.37 8.51
C MET A 304 -12.73 6.37 7.86
N ARG A 305 -12.33 7.63 7.66
CA ARG A 305 -13.25 8.70 7.23
C ARG A 305 -13.93 8.47 5.89
N PHE A 306 -13.34 7.67 5.01
CA PHE A 306 -13.92 7.37 3.69
C PHE A 306 -15.10 6.40 3.76
N MET A 307 -15.26 5.69 4.88
CA MET A 307 -16.34 4.74 5.09
C MET A 307 -17.41 5.37 5.97
N ASP A 308 -18.61 5.52 5.44
CA ASP A 308 -19.69 6.25 6.11
C ASP A 308 -20.50 5.36 7.06
N LYS A 309 -19.78 4.69 7.97
CA LYS A 309 -20.33 3.76 8.95
C LYS A 309 -20.03 4.21 10.38
N PRO A 310 -20.83 3.78 11.36
CA PRO A 310 -20.45 3.91 12.76
C PRO A 310 -19.20 3.06 13.06
N LEU A 311 -18.36 3.56 13.97
CA LEU A 311 -17.08 2.96 14.31
C LEU A 311 -17.04 2.57 15.79
N LEU A 312 -16.83 1.29 16.08
CA LEU A 312 -16.50 0.79 17.41
C LEU A 312 -14.99 0.90 17.65
N ILE A 313 -14.61 1.27 18.87
CA ILE A 313 -13.22 1.27 19.33
C ILE A 313 -13.07 0.14 20.34
N LEU A 314 -12.19 -0.81 20.05
CA LEU A 314 -11.93 -1.98 20.85
C LEU A 314 -10.55 -1.88 21.50
N ALA A 315 -10.42 -2.42 22.70
CA ALA A 315 -9.15 -2.62 23.40
C ALA A 315 -9.22 -3.94 24.18
N SER A 316 -8.08 -4.44 24.65
CA SER A 316 -8.07 -5.62 25.50
C SER A 316 -8.87 -5.39 26.79
N ARG A 317 -9.42 -6.46 27.40
CA ARG A 317 -10.14 -6.35 28.69
C ARG A 317 -9.28 -5.71 29.79
N LYS A 318 -7.96 -5.95 29.76
CA LYS A 318 -7.00 -5.34 30.69
C LYS A 318 -6.93 -3.82 30.51
N GLU A 319 -6.83 -3.36 29.26
CA GLU A 319 -6.76 -1.92 28.96
C GLU A 319 -8.11 -1.22 29.20
N LYS A 320 -9.24 -1.90 28.97
CA LYS A 320 -10.56 -1.38 29.34
C LYS A 320 -10.66 -1.01 30.83
N ALA A 321 -9.96 -1.75 31.70
CA ALA A 321 -9.95 -1.47 33.14
C ALA A 321 -9.10 -0.23 33.51
N ASP A 322 -8.31 0.32 32.59
CA ASP A 322 -7.54 1.55 32.79
C ASP A 322 -8.46 2.79 32.67
N PRO A 323 -8.68 3.55 33.76
CA PRO A 323 -9.51 4.75 33.72
C PRO A 323 -8.99 5.84 32.76
N SER A 324 -7.68 5.85 32.49
CA SER A 324 -7.05 6.85 31.61
C SER A 324 -7.39 6.64 30.13
N LEU A 325 -7.67 5.40 29.72
CA LEU A 325 -8.00 5.06 28.34
C LEU A 325 -9.31 5.72 27.90
N SER A 326 -10.35 5.65 28.75
CA SER A 326 -11.65 6.27 28.47
C SER A 326 -11.53 7.78 28.25
N LYS A 327 -10.73 8.46 29.09
CA LYS A 327 -10.45 9.89 28.94
C LYS A 327 -9.71 10.19 27.64
N THR A 328 -8.68 9.40 27.33
CA THR A 328 -7.88 9.55 26.10
C THR A 328 -8.74 9.38 24.84
N ILE A 329 -9.64 8.39 24.82
CA ILE A 329 -10.59 8.15 23.73
C ILE A 329 -11.54 9.35 23.58
N GLN A 330 -12.10 9.86 24.68
CA GLN A 330 -13.00 11.02 24.66
C GLN A 330 -12.30 12.28 24.14
N GLU A 331 -11.06 12.51 24.55
CA GLU A 331 -10.24 13.62 24.07
C GLU A 331 -9.96 13.48 22.56
N ALA A 332 -9.56 12.29 22.09
CA ALA A 332 -9.32 12.04 20.67
C ALA A 332 -10.58 12.24 19.81
N ILE A 333 -11.74 11.74 20.28
CA ILE A 333 -13.03 11.97 19.61
C ILE A 333 -13.40 13.45 19.61
N THR A 334 -13.13 14.17 20.70
CA THR A 334 -13.41 15.60 20.80
C THR A 334 -12.56 16.39 19.81
N GLU A 335 -11.26 16.07 19.70
CA GLU A 335 -10.37 16.69 18.72
C GLU A 335 -10.80 16.42 17.28
N ILE A 336 -11.14 15.18 16.94
CA ILE A 336 -11.58 14.85 15.58
C ILE A 336 -12.89 15.55 15.22
N LYS A 337 -13.81 15.71 16.18
CA LYS A 337 -15.05 16.46 16.00
C LYS A 337 -14.82 17.95 15.74
N LYS A 338 -13.79 18.56 16.35
CA LYS A 338 -13.40 19.95 16.07
C LYS A 338 -12.93 20.13 14.62
N GLU A 339 -12.31 19.10 14.04
CA GLU A 339 -11.77 19.15 12.68
C GLU A 339 -12.73 18.61 11.61
N ALA A 340 -13.89 18.09 12.03
CA ALA A 340 -14.86 17.39 11.21
C ALA A 340 -15.30 18.16 9.96
N HIS A 341 -15.54 19.47 10.07
CA HIS A 341 -16.00 20.28 8.93
C HIS A 341 -14.94 20.31 7.81
N GLY A 342 -13.66 20.53 8.15
CA GLY A 342 -12.57 20.57 7.17
C GLY A 342 -12.22 19.19 6.59
N ILE A 343 -12.38 18.12 7.38
CA ILE A 343 -12.01 16.75 7.01
C ILE A 343 -13.11 16.05 6.21
N TYR A 344 -14.39 16.22 6.58
CA TYR A 344 -15.48 15.41 6.04
C TYR A 344 -16.31 16.10 4.95
N ALA A 345 -16.41 17.44 4.95
CA ALA A 345 -17.24 18.16 3.97
C ALA A 345 -16.76 17.99 2.52
N ASN A 346 -15.47 17.68 2.36
CA ASN A 346 -14.78 17.62 1.07
C ASN A 346 -14.37 16.20 0.69
N LEU A 347 -14.95 15.18 1.34
CA LEU A 347 -14.76 13.80 0.92
C LEU A 347 -15.45 13.57 -0.44
N PRO A 348 -14.94 12.61 -1.23
CA PRO A 348 -15.59 12.21 -2.46
C PRO A 348 -17.05 11.90 -2.20
N LYS A 349 -17.95 12.61 -2.89
CA LYS A 349 -19.31 12.10 -3.08
C LYS A 349 -19.15 10.84 -3.93
N ARG A 350 -19.78 9.73 -3.50
CA ARG A 350 -19.63 8.35 -4.02
C ARG A 350 -19.04 8.28 -5.43
N PRO A 351 -18.09 7.37 -5.71
CA PRO A 351 -17.65 7.16 -7.08
C PRO A 351 -18.88 6.79 -7.92
N ALA A 352 -19.29 7.70 -8.80
CA ALA A 352 -20.10 7.31 -9.93
C ALA A 352 -19.16 6.46 -10.78
N ILE A 353 -19.37 5.15 -10.78
CA ILE A 353 -18.80 4.21 -11.76
C ILE A 353 -18.98 4.78 -13.19
N GLU A 354 -20.00 5.62 -13.37
CA GLU A 354 -20.36 6.29 -14.63
C GLU A 354 -19.45 7.47 -15.04
N ASN A 355 -18.73 8.14 -14.14
CA ASN A 355 -18.00 9.38 -14.50
C ASN A 355 -16.55 9.18 -14.95
N ALA A 356 -16.03 7.95 -14.88
CA ALA A 356 -14.71 7.63 -15.47
C ALA A 356 -14.77 7.50 -17.00
N VAL A 357 -15.96 7.48 -17.60
CA VAL A 357 -16.17 7.18 -19.03
C VAL A 357 -16.39 8.45 -19.88
N THR A 358 -16.25 9.66 -19.32
CA THR A 358 -16.50 10.92 -20.08
C THR A 358 -15.36 11.93 -20.08
N GLN A 359 -14.16 11.58 -19.58
CA GLN A 359 -12.97 12.27 -20.10
C GLN A 359 -12.65 11.65 -21.45
N GLU A 360 -12.74 12.47 -22.51
CA GLU A 360 -12.29 12.10 -23.85
C GLU A 360 -10.96 11.36 -23.75
N MET A 361 -10.77 10.37 -24.62
CA MET A 361 -9.58 9.53 -24.75
C MET A 361 -8.34 10.33 -25.19
N SER A 362 -8.08 11.50 -24.61
CA SER A 362 -6.89 12.29 -24.88
C SER A 362 -5.65 11.53 -24.40
N LYS A 363 -4.62 11.51 -25.23
CA LYS A 363 -3.33 10.91 -24.90
C LYS A 363 -2.77 11.58 -23.64
N PRO A 364 -2.10 10.84 -22.75
CA PRO A 364 -1.50 11.44 -21.58
C PRO A 364 -0.48 12.50 -22.01
N GLU A 365 -0.47 13.62 -21.29
CA GLU A 365 0.52 14.66 -21.49
C GLU A 365 1.93 14.13 -21.17
N ILE A 366 2.88 14.40 -22.05
CA ILE A 366 4.24 13.85 -21.95
C ILE A 366 5.17 14.92 -21.38
N GLY A 367 5.57 14.73 -20.12
CA GLY A 367 6.51 15.59 -19.41
C GLY A 367 7.90 14.98 -19.26
N VAL A 368 8.88 15.84 -18.95
CA VAL A 368 10.21 15.41 -18.50
C VAL A 368 10.72 16.29 -17.36
N TYR A 369 11.35 15.66 -16.36
CA TYR A 369 12.31 16.32 -15.49
C TYR A 369 13.71 16.08 -16.06
N ASP A 370 14.26 17.08 -16.74
CA ASP A 370 15.50 16.94 -17.49
C ASP A 370 16.33 18.22 -17.42
N PRO A 371 16.94 18.53 -16.25
CA PRO A 371 17.67 19.78 -16.05
C PRO A 371 18.91 19.92 -16.94
N LYS A 372 19.37 18.81 -17.56
CA LYS A 372 20.47 18.82 -18.55
C LYS A 372 19.99 19.05 -19.99
N GLN A 373 18.67 19.14 -20.21
CA GLN A 373 18.03 19.40 -21.51
C GLN A 373 18.41 18.43 -22.63
N PHE A 374 18.61 17.14 -22.29
CA PHE A 374 18.88 16.08 -23.26
C PHE A 374 17.60 15.60 -23.99
N LEU A 375 16.48 15.51 -23.28
CA LEU A 375 15.17 15.05 -23.76
C LEU A 375 14.21 16.21 -24.06
N VAL A 376 14.32 17.34 -23.35
CA VAL A 376 13.44 18.54 -23.51
C VAL A 376 13.30 18.99 -24.96
N LYS A 377 14.32 18.78 -25.79
CA LYS A 377 14.32 19.18 -27.20
C LYS A 377 13.55 18.24 -28.13
N SER A 378 13.01 17.12 -27.62
CA SER A 378 12.17 16.23 -28.40
C SER A 378 10.81 16.88 -28.67
N LYS A 379 10.33 16.82 -29.91
CA LYS A 379 9.07 17.46 -30.34
C LYS A 379 7.83 16.93 -29.61
N SER A 380 7.95 15.77 -28.97
CA SER A 380 6.85 15.12 -28.26
C SER A 380 6.77 15.50 -26.78
N VAL A 381 7.77 16.20 -26.25
CA VAL A 381 7.70 16.77 -24.91
C VAL A 381 6.70 17.92 -24.94
N GLN A 382 5.75 17.89 -24.01
CA GLN A 382 4.68 18.87 -23.86
C GLN A 382 4.84 19.65 -22.56
N ALA A 383 5.39 19.02 -21.52
CA ALA A 383 5.64 19.66 -20.23
C ALA A 383 7.07 19.51 -19.72
N GLU A 384 7.51 20.50 -18.94
CA GLU A 384 8.76 20.44 -18.19
C GLU A 384 8.48 20.50 -16.69
N HIS A 385 9.17 19.65 -15.95
CA HIS A 385 9.05 19.59 -14.50
C HIS A 385 10.10 20.46 -13.82
N LEU A 386 9.66 21.35 -12.95
CA LEU A 386 10.49 22.20 -12.10
C LEU A 386 10.26 21.83 -10.64
N PHE A 387 11.34 21.63 -9.88
CA PHE A 387 11.30 21.59 -8.42
C PHE A 387 11.72 22.95 -7.91
N ILE A 388 10.89 23.56 -7.07
CA ILE A 388 11.11 24.92 -6.58
C ILE A 388 11.07 24.92 -5.05
N ASP A 389 11.93 25.73 -4.44
CA ASP A 389 12.01 25.93 -3.01
C ASP A 389 11.96 27.43 -2.65
N LEU A 390 11.98 27.78 -1.36
CA LEU A 390 11.82 29.18 -0.93
C LEU A 390 12.98 30.05 -1.45
N GLU A 391 14.20 29.52 -1.45
CA GLU A 391 15.40 30.16 -1.97
C GLU A 391 15.27 30.47 -3.45
N ALA A 392 14.81 29.52 -4.27
CA ALA A 392 14.63 29.70 -5.71
C ALA A 392 13.58 30.79 -6.05
N ILE A 393 12.60 30.98 -5.17
CA ILE A 393 11.61 32.06 -5.29
C ILE A 393 12.26 33.40 -4.93
N GLN A 394 12.98 33.45 -3.82
CA GLN A 394 13.59 34.66 -3.27
C GLN A 394 14.71 35.23 -4.15
N ASP A 395 15.50 34.36 -4.79
CA ASP A 395 16.60 34.79 -5.66
C ASP A 395 16.19 35.00 -7.13
N GLY A 396 14.93 34.69 -7.46
CA GLY A 396 14.33 34.87 -8.78
C GLY A 396 14.73 33.80 -9.81
N SER A 397 15.49 32.77 -9.42
CA SER A 397 15.85 31.67 -10.31
C SER A 397 14.63 30.91 -10.82
N PHE A 398 13.62 30.69 -9.97
CA PHE A 398 12.34 30.09 -10.37
C PHE A 398 11.69 30.87 -11.53
N ALA A 399 11.54 32.18 -11.39
CA ALA A 399 10.88 33.01 -12.39
C ALA A 399 11.63 33.00 -13.74
N LYS A 400 12.97 32.89 -13.69
CA LYS A 400 13.82 32.76 -14.88
C LYS A 400 13.62 31.42 -15.57
N GLU A 401 13.63 30.31 -14.83
CA GLU A 401 13.44 28.97 -15.38
C GLU A 401 12.03 28.77 -15.93
N PHE A 402 11.01 29.22 -15.21
CA PHE A 402 9.62 29.16 -15.67
C PHE A 402 9.41 29.91 -16.99
N LYS A 403 9.98 31.12 -17.13
CA LYS A 403 9.93 31.87 -18.40
C LYS A 403 10.60 31.12 -19.55
N ALA A 404 11.66 30.35 -19.27
CA ALA A 404 12.32 29.54 -20.29
C ALA A 404 11.45 28.37 -20.75
N VAL A 405 10.71 27.71 -19.84
CA VAL A 405 9.69 26.69 -20.17
C VAL A 405 8.60 27.29 -21.06
N VAL A 406 8.01 28.42 -20.63
CA VAL A 406 6.95 29.10 -21.41
C VAL A 406 7.46 29.55 -22.78
N ALA A 407 8.69 30.04 -22.89
CA ALA A 407 9.28 30.44 -24.17
C ALA A 407 9.49 29.26 -25.14
N ARG A 408 9.54 28.03 -24.64
CA ARG A 408 9.54 26.80 -25.45
C ARG A 408 8.13 26.32 -25.81
N ASN A 409 7.09 27.04 -25.39
CA ASN A 409 5.69 26.65 -25.57
C ASN A 409 5.38 25.28 -24.94
N HIS A 410 6.03 24.99 -23.82
CA HIS A 410 5.74 23.81 -22.99
C HIS A 410 4.87 24.22 -21.79
N ASP A 411 4.04 23.30 -21.33
CA ASP A 411 3.36 23.36 -20.04
C ASP A 411 4.37 23.12 -18.90
N ALA A 412 3.98 23.44 -17.67
CA ALA A 412 4.89 23.36 -16.52
C ALA A 412 4.30 22.47 -15.43
N ILE A 413 5.07 21.48 -14.98
CA ILE A 413 4.82 20.76 -13.74
C ILE A 413 5.67 21.42 -12.67
N ILE A 414 5.08 21.94 -11.60
CA ILE A 414 5.80 22.66 -10.54
C ILE A 414 5.63 21.91 -9.23
N SER A 415 6.70 21.34 -8.70
CA SER A 415 6.77 20.84 -7.33
C SER A 415 7.23 21.94 -6.38
N MET A 416 6.30 22.53 -5.63
CA MET A 416 6.61 23.48 -4.57
C MET A 416 7.02 22.74 -3.29
N GLU A 417 8.26 22.95 -2.88
CA GLU A 417 8.87 22.39 -1.69
C GLU A 417 9.16 23.52 -0.68
N PRO A 418 8.38 23.66 0.41
CA PRO A 418 8.54 24.76 1.36
C PRO A 418 9.73 24.54 2.31
N TRP A 419 10.95 24.54 1.78
CA TRP A 419 12.21 24.45 2.53
C TRP A 419 13.29 25.31 1.86
N LYS A 420 14.52 25.30 2.40
CA LYS A 420 15.67 26.15 1.99
C LYS A 420 15.29 27.61 1.90
N ASP A 421 15.34 28.27 3.04
CA ASP A 421 14.97 29.67 3.17
C ASP A 421 16.22 30.54 3.33
N ARG A 422 16.38 31.56 2.48
CA ARG A 422 17.47 32.56 2.63
C ARG A 422 17.16 33.56 3.73
N ILE A 423 15.88 33.71 4.08
CA ILE A 423 15.44 34.45 5.25
C ILE A 423 15.51 33.44 6.40
N VAL A 424 16.38 33.66 7.39
CA VAL A 424 16.56 32.70 8.49
C VAL A 424 15.34 32.75 9.41
N ARG A 425 14.26 32.10 8.99
CA ARG A 425 13.04 31.84 9.75
C ARG A 425 13.29 30.56 10.57
N LYS A 426 12.73 30.47 11.79
CA LYS A 426 12.88 29.27 12.65
C LYS A 426 12.11 28.10 12.02
N ASP A 427 12.71 27.38 11.08
CA ASP A 427 11.96 26.44 10.26
C ASP A 427 12.21 24.96 10.55
N THR A 428 11.46 24.45 11.52
CA THR A 428 11.23 23.00 11.67
C THR A 428 9.76 22.64 11.47
N ASN A 429 8.90 23.61 11.14
CA ASN A 429 7.43 23.48 11.17
C ASN A 429 6.77 24.03 9.89
N VAL A 430 7.34 23.68 8.73
CA VAL A 430 6.94 24.18 7.39
C VAL A 430 5.42 24.19 7.14
N LEU A 431 4.68 23.17 7.59
CA LEU A 431 3.23 23.08 7.41
C LEU A 431 2.47 24.08 8.30
N LEU A 432 2.91 24.28 9.54
CA LEU A 432 2.31 25.26 10.44
C LEU A 432 2.62 26.69 9.97
N ASN A 433 3.86 26.92 9.52
CA ASN A 433 4.29 28.20 8.96
C ASN A 433 3.48 28.54 7.70
N THR A 434 3.19 27.55 6.86
CA THR A 434 2.30 27.70 5.68
C THR A 434 0.95 28.25 6.11
N ILE A 435 0.25 27.59 7.05
CA ILE A 435 -1.09 28.05 7.46
C ILE A 435 -1.09 29.33 8.32
N SER A 436 0.08 29.74 8.82
CA SER A 436 0.27 30.97 9.60
C SER A 436 0.66 32.17 8.75
N GLY A 437 0.73 32.01 7.42
CA GLY A 437 1.04 33.07 6.47
C GLY A 437 2.53 33.47 6.40
N VAL A 438 3.42 32.65 6.95
CA VAL A 438 4.86 32.98 7.05
C VAL A 438 5.53 33.10 5.67
N TYR A 439 5.02 32.38 4.67
CA TYR A 439 5.55 32.33 3.30
C TYR A 439 4.67 33.07 2.28
N ASP A 440 3.77 33.95 2.74
CA ASP A 440 2.78 34.59 1.87
C ASP A 440 3.39 35.45 0.78
N ASP A 441 4.54 36.09 1.05
CA ASP A 441 5.23 36.89 0.05
C ASP A 441 5.80 36.00 -1.06
N GLU A 442 6.41 34.86 -0.71
CA GLU A 442 6.89 33.87 -1.66
C GLU A 442 5.73 33.22 -2.44
N PHE A 443 4.64 32.85 -1.79
CA PHE A 443 3.46 32.29 -2.46
C PHE A 443 2.86 33.31 -3.44
N ARG A 444 2.78 34.58 -3.05
CA ARG A 444 2.32 35.65 -3.95
C ARG A 444 3.22 35.78 -5.18
N ALA A 445 4.53 35.73 -5.00
CA ALA A 445 5.49 35.77 -6.10
C ALA A 445 5.30 34.56 -7.05
N VAL A 446 5.11 33.35 -6.50
CA VAL A 446 4.82 32.15 -7.30
C VAL A 446 3.54 32.34 -8.12
N TYR A 447 2.43 32.70 -7.48
CA TYR A 447 1.14 32.87 -8.16
C TYR A 447 1.15 33.99 -9.21
N GLN A 448 1.87 35.08 -8.97
CA GLN A 448 2.06 36.15 -9.95
C GLN A 448 2.79 35.65 -11.21
N VAL A 449 3.82 34.81 -11.07
CA VAL A 449 4.58 34.26 -12.19
C VAL A 449 3.75 33.25 -12.98
N ILE A 450 3.13 32.28 -12.30
CA ILE A 450 2.47 31.15 -12.98
C ILE A 450 1.11 31.51 -13.56
N SER A 451 0.47 32.58 -13.09
CA SER A 451 -0.80 33.07 -13.64
C SER A 451 -0.63 33.95 -14.88
N ALA A 452 0.61 34.37 -15.20
CA ALA A 452 0.91 35.32 -16.27
C ALA A 452 1.18 34.64 -17.64
N THR A 453 0.69 33.42 -17.84
CA THR A 453 0.88 32.63 -19.07
C THR A 453 -0.42 31.98 -19.53
N THR A 454 -0.48 31.60 -20.80
CA THR A 454 -1.55 30.75 -21.35
C THR A 454 -1.27 29.27 -21.19
N GLN A 455 -0.02 28.89 -20.87
CA GLN A 455 0.38 27.50 -20.66
C GLN A 455 -0.27 26.90 -19.41
N THR A 456 -0.56 25.61 -19.46
CA THR A 456 -1.07 24.86 -18.31
C THR A 456 0.04 24.74 -17.26
N VAL A 457 -0.32 24.93 -16.00
CA VAL A 457 0.58 24.76 -14.86
C VAL A 457 0.02 23.71 -13.91
N TYR A 458 0.67 22.55 -13.83
CA TYR A 458 0.39 21.50 -12.88
C TYR A 458 1.13 21.77 -11.56
N LEU A 459 0.43 22.40 -10.62
CA LEU A 459 0.99 22.84 -9.35
C LEU A 459 0.85 21.75 -8.28
N ARG A 460 1.97 21.18 -7.86
CA ARG A 460 2.10 20.13 -6.85
C ARG A 460 2.77 20.69 -5.60
N PHE A 461 2.20 20.48 -4.41
CA PHE A 461 2.73 21.03 -3.15
C PHE A 461 3.10 19.93 -2.16
N ALA A 462 4.27 20.05 -1.52
CA ALA A 462 4.70 19.21 -0.41
C ALA A 462 4.48 17.70 -0.68
N HIS A 463 5.05 17.23 -1.79
CA HIS A 463 4.88 15.86 -2.29
C HIS A 463 5.49 14.78 -1.36
N GLU A 464 5.07 13.51 -1.54
CA GLU A 464 5.59 12.33 -0.83
C GLU A 464 5.52 12.39 0.71
N MET A 465 4.53 13.10 1.23
CA MET A 465 4.29 13.30 2.66
C MET A 465 3.99 12.02 3.44
N GLU A 466 3.48 10.97 2.77
CA GLU A 466 3.06 9.72 3.39
C GLU A 466 4.21 8.78 3.73
N ILE A 467 5.37 8.96 3.09
CA ILE A 467 6.49 8.03 3.23
C ILE A 467 6.99 8.09 4.69
N PRO A 468 7.12 6.93 5.37
CA PRO A 468 7.44 6.85 6.80
C PRO A 468 8.94 7.08 7.09
N ILE A 469 9.53 8.11 6.49
CA ILE A 469 10.91 8.54 6.67
C ILE A 469 10.97 10.05 6.93
N GLN A 470 12.16 10.58 7.22
CA GLN A 470 12.41 12.00 7.42
C GLN A 470 13.39 12.54 6.37
N ARG A 471 13.00 12.50 5.09
CA ARG A 471 13.74 13.14 3.98
C ARG A 471 13.28 14.59 3.80
N TYR A 472 11.98 14.85 3.91
CA TYR A 472 11.39 16.18 3.83
C TYR A 472 10.79 16.63 5.18
N ALA A 473 10.80 17.94 5.46
CA ALA A 473 10.30 18.48 6.72
C ALA A 473 8.78 18.24 6.94
N TRP A 474 8.02 18.07 5.85
CA TRP A 474 6.59 17.79 5.88
C TRP A 474 6.23 16.29 5.92
N GLN A 475 7.20 15.38 5.78
CA GLN A 475 6.94 13.94 5.81
C GLN A 475 6.54 13.44 7.19
N SER A 476 5.61 12.47 7.22
CA SER A 476 5.16 11.81 8.45
C SER A 476 4.60 12.75 9.53
N GLN A 477 4.28 14.01 9.17
CA GLN A 477 3.64 14.99 10.05
C GLN A 477 2.15 14.67 10.25
N ASP A 478 1.44 15.48 11.05
CA ASP A 478 -0.01 15.38 11.22
C ASP A 478 -0.73 15.50 9.85
N PRO A 479 -1.44 14.46 9.38
CA PRO A 479 -2.13 14.47 8.08
C PRO A 479 -3.21 15.55 7.97
N VAL A 480 -3.83 15.95 9.10
CA VAL A 480 -4.82 17.02 9.09
C VAL A 480 -4.15 18.38 8.92
N LEU A 481 -3.00 18.58 9.57
CA LEU A 481 -2.19 19.80 9.37
C LEU A 481 -1.68 19.89 7.92
N TYR A 482 -1.20 18.77 7.36
CA TYR A 482 -0.84 18.69 5.94
C TYR A 482 -2.02 19.10 5.04
N SER A 483 -3.20 18.54 5.28
CA SER A 483 -4.40 18.86 4.51
C SER A 483 -4.76 20.35 4.58
N LYS A 484 -4.66 20.96 5.77
CA LYS A 484 -4.87 22.41 5.95
C LYS A 484 -3.83 23.24 5.18
N ALA A 485 -2.55 22.87 5.25
CA ALA A 485 -1.47 23.56 4.53
C ALA A 485 -1.63 23.45 3.01
N PHE A 486 -1.98 22.26 2.49
CA PHE A 486 -2.28 22.05 1.08
C PHE A 486 -3.44 22.93 0.62
N ARG A 487 -4.56 22.94 1.36
CA ARG A 487 -5.72 23.78 1.06
C ARG A 487 -5.39 25.27 1.10
N TYR A 488 -4.54 25.69 2.05
CA TYR A 488 -4.08 27.07 2.17
C TYR A 488 -3.31 27.48 0.91
N PHE A 489 -2.30 26.70 0.52
CA PHE A 489 -1.48 26.99 -0.65
C PHE A 489 -2.28 26.94 -1.96
N MET A 490 -3.15 25.94 -2.15
CA MET A 490 -3.92 25.77 -3.39
C MET A 490 -5.06 26.79 -3.59
N ASN A 491 -5.44 27.53 -2.55
CA ASN A 491 -6.45 28.58 -2.63
C ASN A 491 -5.85 29.99 -2.45
N PHE A 492 -4.51 30.10 -2.47
CA PHE A 492 -3.80 31.32 -2.09
C PHE A 492 -4.16 32.54 -2.96
N ASP A 493 -4.33 32.35 -4.27
CA ASP A 493 -4.64 33.47 -5.18
C ASP A 493 -6.09 33.98 -5.07
N GLY A 494 -7.00 33.22 -4.45
CA GLY A 494 -8.44 33.47 -4.35
C GLY A 494 -9.21 33.62 -5.68
N LYS A 495 -8.48 33.76 -6.80
CA LYS A 495 -8.99 34.07 -8.14
C LYS A 495 -9.10 32.83 -9.01
N ARG A 496 -8.47 31.71 -8.61
CA ARG A 496 -8.44 30.42 -9.32
C ARG A 496 -8.10 30.62 -10.80
N ALA A 497 -6.86 31.01 -11.08
CA ALA A 497 -6.40 31.15 -12.46
C ALA A 497 -6.68 29.87 -13.27
N LYS A 498 -7.34 30.01 -14.43
CA LYS A 498 -7.87 28.85 -15.21
C LYS A 498 -6.78 27.92 -15.73
N ASN A 499 -5.57 28.42 -15.88
CA ASN A 499 -4.42 27.66 -16.38
C ASN A 499 -3.75 26.81 -15.28
N ILE A 500 -4.06 27.04 -14.00
CA ILE A 500 -3.46 26.29 -12.89
C ILE A 500 -4.31 25.05 -12.56
N ARG A 501 -3.65 23.90 -12.53
CA ARG A 501 -4.18 22.60 -12.16
C ARG A 501 -3.58 22.17 -10.83
N ARG A 502 -4.42 21.86 -9.84
CA ARG A 502 -3.98 21.53 -8.48
C ARG A 502 -3.70 20.02 -8.37
N VAL A 503 -2.45 19.68 -8.09
CA VAL A 503 -1.99 18.29 -8.03
C VAL A 503 -1.71 17.91 -6.57
N TRP A 504 -2.46 16.93 -6.05
CA TRP A 504 -2.13 16.31 -4.76
C TRP A 504 -1.07 15.24 -5.00
N GLY A 505 0.08 15.33 -4.32
CA GLY A 505 1.28 14.61 -4.71
C GLY A 505 1.80 13.55 -3.74
N PRO A 506 1.06 12.48 -3.40
CA PRO A 506 1.68 11.35 -2.73
C PRO A 506 2.66 10.64 -3.69
N ALA A 507 3.58 9.86 -3.15
CA ALA A 507 4.28 8.84 -3.96
C ALA A 507 3.28 7.78 -4.44
N GLY A 508 2.19 7.56 -3.70
CA GLY A 508 1.20 6.50 -3.91
C GLY A 508 1.46 5.29 -3.03
N ASP A 509 2.23 5.47 -1.96
CA ASP A 509 2.60 4.40 -1.06
C ASP A 509 1.48 4.07 -0.07
N ARG A 510 1.66 2.97 0.65
CA ARG A 510 0.66 2.46 1.59
C ARG A 510 0.27 3.55 2.60
N GLY A 511 -1.03 3.76 2.78
CA GLY A 511 -1.59 4.77 3.67
C GLY A 511 -1.73 6.18 3.08
N SER A 512 -1.37 6.41 1.81
CA SER A 512 -1.46 7.74 1.15
C SER A 512 -2.76 8.50 1.41
N LEU A 513 -3.90 7.80 1.38
CA LEU A 513 -5.21 8.44 1.57
C LEU A 513 -5.39 9.08 2.95
N GLU A 514 -4.57 8.77 3.95
CA GLU A 514 -4.58 9.49 5.22
C GLU A 514 -4.30 10.99 5.05
N TRP A 515 -3.56 11.38 4.01
CA TRP A 515 -3.17 12.77 3.69
C TRP A 515 -4.04 13.45 2.62
N TRP A 516 -5.17 12.83 2.21
CA TRP A 516 -6.08 13.43 1.22
C TRP A 516 -6.69 14.76 1.69
N PRO A 517 -6.50 15.88 0.94
CA PRO A 517 -6.91 17.22 1.36
C PRO A 517 -8.33 17.62 0.95
N GLY A 518 -9.00 16.82 0.11
CA GLY A 518 -10.40 17.02 -0.31
C GLY A 518 -10.58 17.24 -1.81
N ASP A 519 -11.73 16.81 -2.33
CA ASP A 519 -12.05 16.80 -3.77
C ASP A 519 -12.18 18.21 -4.39
N ASP A 520 -12.49 19.22 -3.59
CA ASP A 520 -12.68 20.60 -4.03
C ASP A 520 -11.36 21.33 -4.34
N VAL A 521 -10.26 20.87 -3.74
CA VAL A 521 -8.92 21.46 -3.88
C VAL A 521 -7.95 20.61 -4.71
N VAL A 522 -8.38 19.47 -5.23
CA VAL A 522 -7.56 18.57 -6.04
C VAL A 522 -8.18 18.39 -7.42
N ASP A 523 -7.39 18.67 -8.45
CA ASP A 523 -7.76 18.40 -9.84
C ASP A 523 -7.14 17.06 -10.30
N TYR A 524 -5.92 16.72 -9.85
CA TYR A 524 -5.19 15.49 -10.21
C TYR A 524 -4.51 14.82 -9.01
N ILE A 525 -4.41 13.49 -9.03
CA ILE A 525 -3.60 12.70 -8.09
C ILE A 525 -2.24 12.41 -8.73
N SER A 526 -1.16 12.75 -8.05
CA SER A 526 0.18 12.35 -8.47
C SER A 526 0.56 10.98 -7.91
N VAL A 527 1.36 10.23 -8.67
CA VAL A 527 2.08 9.04 -8.18
C VAL A 527 3.51 9.04 -8.71
N ALA A 528 4.43 8.43 -7.95
CA ALA A 528 5.81 8.20 -8.34
C ALA A 528 6.06 6.70 -8.60
N ILE A 529 6.63 6.36 -9.76
CA ILE A 529 6.86 4.97 -10.19
C ILE A 529 8.34 4.76 -10.55
N TYR A 530 9.10 4.22 -9.60
CA TYR A 530 10.48 3.82 -9.84
C TYR A 530 10.60 2.30 -9.77
N GLY A 531 11.33 1.69 -10.71
CA GLY A 531 11.50 0.23 -10.77
C GLY A 531 12.15 -0.40 -9.54
N LEU A 532 12.72 0.40 -8.62
CA LEU A 532 13.43 -0.09 -7.43
C LEU A 532 12.55 -0.19 -6.18
N PRO A 533 12.04 -1.39 -5.83
CA PRO A 533 11.41 -1.60 -4.52
C PRO A 533 12.42 -1.67 -3.37
N ASP A 534 13.71 -1.89 -3.67
CA ASP A 534 14.78 -1.93 -2.68
C ASP A 534 16.02 -1.24 -3.22
N LYS A 535 16.57 -0.33 -2.41
CA LYS A 535 17.80 0.40 -2.70
C LYS A 535 19.02 -0.50 -2.90
N ASN A 536 18.99 -1.74 -2.42
CA ASN A 536 20.08 -2.72 -2.57
C ASN A 536 20.02 -3.52 -3.88
N ILE A 537 19.00 -3.34 -4.73
CA ILE A 537 18.90 -4.07 -5.99
C ILE A 537 19.99 -3.58 -6.94
N THR A 538 20.92 -4.46 -7.27
CA THR A 538 21.99 -4.24 -8.27
C THR A 538 21.69 -4.92 -9.60
N ASP A 539 20.95 -6.03 -9.59
CA ASP A 539 20.48 -6.73 -10.78
C ASP A 539 19.22 -6.06 -11.35
N PRO A 540 19.28 -5.50 -12.57
CA PRO A 540 18.12 -4.86 -13.19
C PRO A 540 16.89 -5.77 -13.28
N ALA A 541 17.05 -7.08 -13.49
CA ALA A 541 15.95 -8.03 -13.65
C ALA A 541 15.12 -8.24 -12.36
N ARG A 542 15.62 -7.75 -11.21
CA ARG A 542 14.91 -7.80 -9.92
C ARG A 542 14.11 -6.54 -9.62
N GLN A 543 14.17 -5.53 -10.50
CA GLN A 543 13.28 -4.37 -10.43
C GLN A 543 11.83 -4.77 -10.72
N GLU A 544 10.88 -4.11 -10.08
CA GLU A 544 9.46 -4.33 -10.36
C GLU A 544 9.09 -3.74 -11.73
N SER A 545 8.16 -4.39 -12.42
CA SER A 545 7.58 -3.85 -13.66
C SER A 545 6.72 -2.63 -13.36
N PHE A 546 6.58 -1.73 -14.35
CA PHE A 546 5.69 -0.58 -14.26
C PHE A 546 4.25 -1.02 -13.90
N GLN A 547 3.73 -2.06 -14.56
CA GLN A 547 2.39 -2.60 -14.31
C GLN A 547 2.17 -2.97 -12.84
N THR A 548 3.13 -3.70 -12.25
CA THR A 548 3.00 -4.18 -10.85
C THR A 548 2.90 -3.02 -9.88
N ILE A 549 3.75 -1.99 -10.07
CA ILE A 549 3.74 -0.80 -9.22
C ILE A 549 2.46 0.01 -9.48
N TYR A 550 2.09 0.22 -10.74
CA TYR A 550 0.90 0.99 -11.13
C TYR A 550 -0.37 0.37 -10.55
N SER A 551 -0.63 -0.93 -10.77
CA SER A 551 -1.81 -1.62 -10.24
C SER A 551 -1.93 -1.47 -8.72
N ARG A 552 -0.80 -1.58 -8.00
CA ARG A 552 -0.76 -1.41 -6.55
C ARG A 552 -1.11 0.02 -6.13
N LYS A 553 -0.57 1.03 -6.81
CA LYS A 553 -0.83 2.45 -6.48
C LYS A 553 -2.24 2.88 -6.90
N GLN A 554 -2.74 2.43 -8.04
CA GLN A 554 -4.10 2.67 -8.50
C GLN A 554 -5.12 2.11 -7.51
N HIS A 555 -4.93 0.88 -7.02
CA HIS A 555 -5.80 0.26 -6.01
C HIS A 555 -5.88 1.10 -4.72
N ARG A 556 -4.77 1.68 -4.29
CA ARG A 556 -4.72 2.56 -3.11
C ARG A 556 -5.52 3.85 -3.28
N MET A 557 -5.70 4.32 -4.50
CA MET A 557 -6.41 5.57 -4.79
C MET A 557 -7.90 5.38 -5.08
N ARG A 558 -8.41 4.15 -5.17
CA ARG A 558 -9.79 3.86 -5.62
C ARG A 558 -10.92 4.49 -4.78
N LEU A 559 -10.64 4.98 -3.57
CA LEU A 559 -11.65 5.66 -2.74
C LEU A 559 -11.79 7.15 -3.06
N VAL A 560 -10.90 7.71 -3.90
CA VAL A 560 -10.98 9.08 -4.42
C VAL A 560 -11.11 9.01 -5.94
N ASN A 561 -11.89 9.93 -6.53
CA ASN A 561 -12.20 9.89 -7.95
C ASN A 561 -11.59 11.09 -8.68
N LYS A 562 -10.27 11.04 -8.91
CA LYS A 562 -9.54 12.04 -9.70
C LYS A 562 -8.63 11.36 -10.71
N PRO A 563 -8.37 11.98 -11.87
CA PRO A 563 -7.40 11.46 -12.82
C PRO A 563 -6.00 11.41 -12.23
N ILE A 564 -5.20 10.46 -12.72
CA ILE A 564 -3.84 10.19 -12.24
C ILE A 564 -2.83 10.89 -13.15
N PHE A 565 -1.84 11.54 -12.55
CA PHE A 565 -0.64 12.03 -13.19
C PHE A 565 0.56 11.24 -12.63
N VAL A 566 1.21 10.44 -13.46
CA VAL A 566 2.50 9.83 -13.10
C VAL A 566 3.58 10.91 -13.17
N THR A 567 3.68 11.76 -12.14
CA THR A 567 4.54 12.95 -12.14
C THR A 567 6.02 12.62 -12.07
N GLU A 568 6.36 11.40 -11.66
CA GLU A 568 7.74 10.92 -11.65
C GLU A 568 7.75 9.44 -11.99
N PHE A 569 8.55 9.05 -12.98
CA PHE A 569 8.89 7.65 -13.16
C PHE A 569 10.27 7.47 -13.79
N GLY A 570 10.89 6.33 -13.49
CA GLY A 570 12.24 6.03 -13.95
C GLY A 570 12.64 4.58 -13.67
N VAL A 571 13.56 4.07 -14.48
CA VAL A 571 14.11 2.73 -14.34
C VAL A 571 15.62 2.76 -14.59
N LYS A 572 16.40 2.03 -13.77
CA LYS A 572 17.86 2.01 -13.89
C LYS A 572 18.30 0.72 -14.57
N GLY A 573 19.45 0.73 -15.21
CA GLY A 573 20.02 -0.46 -15.83
C GLY A 573 20.63 -0.13 -17.19
N PRO A 574 21.06 -1.15 -17.95
CA PRO A 574 21.52 -0.94 -19.31
C PRO A 574 20.35 -0.48 -20.21
N GLU A 575 20.71 0.22 -21.30
CA GLU A 575 19.76 0.90 -22.18
C GLU A 575 18.69 -0.04 -22.77
N ASP A 576 19.05 -1.29 -23.09
CA ASP A 576 18.14 -2.31 -23.60
C ASP A 576 17.07 -2.71 -22.57
N PHE A 577 17.47 -2.84 -21.30
CA PHE A 577 16.55 -3.09 -20.19
C PHE A 577 15.61 -1.90 -19.97
N GLN A 578 16.15 -0.68 -19.94
CA GLN A 578 15.35 0.54 -19.76
C GLN A 578 14.34 0.69 -20.91
N LYS A 579 14.78 0.47 -22.16
CA LYS A 579 13.91 0.51 -23.34
C LYS A 579 12.75 -0.47 -23.24
N LYS A 580 13.01 -1.74 -22.86
CA LYS A 580 11.97 -2.75 -22.71
C LYS A 580 10.98 -2.38 -21.59
N TRP A 581 11.48 -1.96 -20.44
CA TRP A 581 10.62 -1.58 -19.31
C TRP A 581 9.73 -0.37 -19.66
N LEU A 582 10.25 0.59 -20.44
CA LEU A 582 9.49 1.74 -20.93
C LEU A 582 8.47 1.36 -22.00
N GLU A 583 8.79 0.44 -22.90
CA GLU A 583 7.81 -0.10 -23.86
C GLU A 583 6.63 -0.76 -23.12
N GLU A 584 6.92 -1.57 -22.10
CA GLU A 584 5.89 -2.15 -21.23
C GLU A 584 5.09 -1.07 -20.50
N ALA A 585 5.75 -0.02 -19.98
CA ALA A 585 5.07 1.12 -19.35
C ALA A 585 4.11 1.84 -20.31
N ALA A 586 4.49 2.06 -21.57
CA ALA A 586 3.61 2.66 -22.57
C ALA A 586 2.34 1.82 -22.80
N ASN A 587 2.46 0.49 -22.83
CA ASN A 587 1.30 -0.40 -22.95
C ASN A 587 0.35 -0.29 -21.75
N VAL A 588 0.89 -0.20 -20.54
CA VAL A 588 0.08 0.05 -19.33
C VAL A 588 -0.65 1.38 -19.45
N LEU A 589 0.07 2.45 -19.76
CA LEU A 589 -0.51 3.80 -19.89
C LEU A 589 -1.62 3.83 -20.95
N ASN A 590 -1.47 3.13 -22.07
CA ASN A 590 -2.50 3.01 -23.10
C ASN A 590 -3.75 2.25 -22.63
N ALA A 591 -3.61 1.28 -21.72
CA ALA A 591 -4.73 0.55 -21.12
C ALA A 591 -5.48 1.34 -20.02
N HIS A 592 -4.91 2.45 -19.53
CA HIS A 592 -5.41 3.21 -18.38
C HIS A 592 -5.76 4.67 -18.75
N PRO A 593 -6.96 4.95 -19.29
CA PRO A 593 -7.36 6.28 -19.74
C PRO A 593 -7.51 7.30 -18.61
N GLU A 594 -7.62 6.84 -17.37
CA GLU A 594 -7.59 7.71 -16.18
C GLU A 594 -6.21 8.38 -15.95
N VAL A 595 -5.15 7.90 -16.63
CA VAL A 595 -3.83 8.53 -16.60
C VAL A 595 -3.78 9.65 -17.62
N VAL A 596 -3.74 10.89 -17.13
CA VAL A 596 -3.79 12.10 -17.96
C VAL A 596 -2.42 12.68 -18.28
N GLY A 597 -1.37 12.21 -17.59
CA GLY A 597 -0.03 12.77 -17.71
C GLY A 597 1.03 11.82 -17.18
N VAL A 598 2.20 11.86 -17.80
CA VAL A 598 3.36 11.03 -17.46
C VAL A 598 4.63 11.86 -17.62
N CYS A 599 5.46 11.92 -16.58
CA CYS A 599 6.66 12.76 -16.55
C CYS A 599 7.91 11.95 -16.22
N TYR A 600 8.80 11.80 -17.22
CA TYR A 600 10.00 10.97 -17.06
C TYR A 600 11.09 11.70 -16.27
N PHE A 601 11.64 11.04 -15.25
CA PHE A 601 12.70 11.61 -14.42
C PHE A 601 14.08 11.29 -15.01
N ASN A 602 14.63 12.22 -15.79
CA ASN A 602 15.90 12.05 -16.54
C ASN A 602 17.10 12.59 -15.76
N LEU A 603 17.37 12.04 -14.57
CA LEU A 603 18.52 12.43 -13.78
C LEU A 603 18.95 11.29 -12.85
N ALA A 604 20.25 11.24 -12.53
CA ALA A 604 20.74 10.48 -11.40
C ALA A 604 20.25 11.10 -10.08
N ASP A 605 19.76 10.26 -9.17
CA ASP A 605 19.31 10.74 -7.86
C ASP A 605 20.50 11.25 -7.02
N ASN A 606 20.20 12.04 -5.97
CA ASN A 606 21.19 12.66 -5.12
C ASN A 606 21.98 11.60 -4.31
N PRO A 607 23.29 11.44 -4.53
CA PRO A 607 24.11 10.45 -3.83
C PRO A 607 24.06 10.55 -2.31
N LYS A 608 23.81 11.75 -1.76
CA LYS A 608 23.73 11.98 -0.31
C LYS A 608 22.59 11.20 0.36
N VAL A 609 21.56 10.82 -0.39
CA VAL A 609 20.37 10.10 0.12
C VAL A 609 20.60 8.58 0.21
N TRP A 610 21.61 8.05 -0.50
CA TRP A 610 21.81 6.61 -0.71
C TRP A 610 22.90 5.98 0.20
N GLY A 611 23.48 6.77 1.10
CA GLY A 611 24.49 6.28 2.05
C GLY A 611 25.75 5.81 1.32
N THR A 612 26.06 4.53 1.40
CA THR A 612 27.25 3.92 0.75
C THR A 612 26.93 3.26 -0.60
N ILE A 613 25.67 3.27 -1.03
CA ILE A 613 25.23 2.65 -2.28
C ILE A 613 25.22 3.74 -3.37
N PRO A 614 25.65 3.44 -4.61
CA PRO A 614 25.51 4.38 -5.70
C PRO A 614 24.04 4.79 -5.88
N ALA A 615 23.80 6.10 -6.05
CA ALA A 615 22.47 6.57 -6.42
C ALA A 615 22.06 5.95 -7.77
N PRO A 616 20.79 5.60 -7.94
CA PRO A 616 20.28 5.16 -9.23
C PRO A 616 20.43 6.28 -10.25
N ASP A 617 20.90 5.91 -11.44
CA ASP A 617 20.85 6.77 -12.62
C ASP A 617 19.61 6.39 -13.43
N TRP A 618 18.65 7.30 -13.48
CA TRP A 618 17.42 7.16 -14.26
C TRP A 618 17.57 7.76 -15.66
N SER A 619 18.73 8.30 -16.02
CA SER A 619 18.94 8.90 -17.34
C SER A 619 18.79 7.86 -18.45
N ILE A 620 18.20 8.24 -19.57
CA ILE A 620 18.05 7.41 -20.78
C ILE A 620 18.53 8.17 -22.02
N SER A 621 18.83 7.42 -23.09
CA SER A 621 19.11 8.04 -24.38
C SER A 621 17.85 8.61 -25.03
N LYS A 622 18.03 9.62 -25.89
CA LYS A 622 16.94 10.16 -26.72
C LYS A 622 16.25 9.08 -27.58
N PRO A 623 16.96 8.15 -28.26
CA PRO A 623 16.32 7.05 -28.98
C PRO A 623 15.37 6.20 -28.14
N THR A 624 15.71 5.91 -26.87
CA THR A 624 14.84 5.16 -25.96
C THR A 624 13.62 5.96 -25.54
N PHE A 625 13.79 7.24 -25.23
CA PHE A 625 12.66 8.13 -24.97
C PHE A 625 11.72 8.24 -26.18
N ASP A 626 12.26 8.47 -27.39
CA ASP A 626 11.47 8.54 -28.61
C ASP A 626 10.75 7.20 -28.91
N HIS A 627 11.34 6.06 -28.52
CA HIS A 627 10.69 4.74 -28.63
C HIS A 627 9.48 4.64 -27.71
N PHE A 628 9.64 4.98 -26.42
CA PHE A 628 8.54 5.06 -25.45
C PHE A 628 7.38 5.91 -25.97
N VAL A 629 7.69 7.11 -26.48
CA VAL A 629 6.68 8.04 -27.01
C VAL A 629 5.94 7.47 -28.22
N ARG A 630 6.65 6.81 -29.16
CA ARG A 630 6.00 6.18 -30.31
C ARG A 630 5.06 5.06 -29.88
N THR A 631 5.51 4.15 -29.01
CA THR A 631 4.66 3.08 -28.46
C THR A 631 3.43 3.64 -27.75
N LEU A 632 3.58 4.75 -27.02
CA LEU A 632 2.46 5.44 -26.38
C LEU A 632 1.50 6.05 -27.40
N ALA A 633 2.01 6.52 -28.55
CA ALA A 633 1.19 7.13 -29.60
C ALA A 633 0.45 6.11 -30.50
N ASP A 634 0.96 4.88 -30.65
CA ASP A 634 0.50 3.89 -31.63
C ASP A 634 -0.79 3.14 -31.24
N HIS A 635 -1.23 3.19 -29.97
CA HIS A 635 -2.34 2.37 -29.46
C HIS A 635 -3.59 3.16 -28.99
N ARG A 636 -3.71 4.44 -29.36
CA ARG A 636 -4.91 5.26 -29.09
C ARG A 636 -5.24 6.22 -30.22
#